data_AF-A0A2N0MVC9-F1
#
_entry.id   AF-A0A2N0MVC9-F1
#
_cell.length_a   1.000
_cell.length_b   1.000
_cell.length_c   1.000
_cell.angle_alpha   90.00
_cell.angle_beta   90.00
_cell.angle_gamma   90.00
#
_symmetry.space_group_name_H-M   'P 1'
#
loop_
_entity.id
_entity.type
_entity.pdbx_description
1 polymer ?
#
loop_
_entity_poly.entity_id
_entity_poly.type
_entity_poly.pdbx_seq_one_letter_code
_entity_poly.pdbx_strand_id
1 'polypeptide(L)' 'MKKTISIIAIIVLSILSIYALIDLIESAYLVMRYEHFDARSSGNIFGKFIFIVISCFAIRFILKWNRKKSTS' A
#
# COMPACT_ATOMS: atom_id res chain seq x y z
N MET A 1 -15.93 11.85 16.07
CA MET A 1 -16.04 11.68 14.59
C MET A 1 -14.69 11.63 13.87
N LYS A 2 -13.77 12.61 14.01
CA LYS A 2 -12.48 12.60 13.28
C LYS A 2 -11.56 11.40 13.61
N LYS A 3 -11.49 10.96 14.87
CA LYS A 3 -10.69 9.78 15.28
C LYS A 3 -11.22 8.46 14.69
N THR A 4 -12.53 8.23 14.73
CA THR A 4 -13.18 7.01 14.21
C THR A 4 -12.96 6.84 12.71
N ILE A 5 -13.13 7.93 11.94
CA ILE A 5 -12.89 7.95 10.49
C ILE A 5 -11.40 7.66 10.20
N SER A 6 -10.48 8.22 10.99
CA SER A 6 -9.06 7.96 10.84
C SER A 6 -8.69 6.49 11.11
N ILE A 7 -9.32 5.86 12.10
CA ILE A 7 -9.10 4.45 12.42
C ILE A 7 -9.61 3.56 11.30
N ILE A 8 -10.83 3.81 10.79
CA ILE A 8 -11.39 3.09 9.65
C ILE A 8 -10.49 3.24 8.43
N ALA A 9 -10.01 4.45 8.14
CA ALA A 9 -9.09 4.70 7.03
C ALA A 9 -7.78 3.90 7.18
N ILE A 10 -7.20 3.84 8.38
CA ILE A 10 -5.98 3.04 8.61
C ILE A 10 -6.25 1.55 8.39
N ILE A 11 -7.37 1.02 8.88
CA ILE A 11 -7.74 -0.40 8.72
C ILE A 11 -7.89 -0.74 7.24
N VAL A 12 -8.64 0.07 6.50
CA VAL A 12 -8.87 -0.11 5.07
C VAL A 12 -7.55 -0.04 4.30
N LEU A 13 -6.70 0.95 4.58
CA LEU A 13 -5.40 1.10 3.92
C LEU A 13 -4.43 -0.04 4.24
N SER A 14 -4.47 -0.59 5.47
CA SER A 14 -3.70 -1.78 5.84
C SER A 14 -4.14 -3.00 5.05
N ILE A 15 -5.44 -3.26 4.95
CA ILE A 15 -5.97 -4.42 4.21
C ILE A 15 -5.58 -4.31 2.73
N LEU A 16 -5.77 -3.13 2.12
CA LEU A 16 -5.35 -2.85 0.75
C LEU A 16 -3.85 -3.04 0.53
N SER A 17 -3.01 -2.61 1.48
CA SER A 17 -1.57 -2.79 1.39
C SER A 17 -1.13 -4.26 1.48
N ILE A 18 -1.80 -5.07 2.31
CA ILE A 18 -1.53 -6.51 2.41
C ILE A 18 -1.96 -7.21 1.12
N TYR A 19 -3.12 -6.86 0.58
CA TYR A 19 -3.59 -7.38 -0.69
C TYR A 19 -2.61 -7.06 -1.83
N ALA A 20 -2.15 -5.80 -1.91
CA ALA A 20 -1.17 -5.37 -2.91
C ALA A 20 0.18 -6.11 -2.76
N LEU A 21 0.59 -6.49 -1.56
CA LEU A 21 1.80 -7.30 -1.33
C LEU A 21 1.66 -8.72 -1.88
N ILE A 22 0.53 -9.39 -1.60
CA ILE A 22 0.25 -10.74 -2.11
C ILE A 22 0.21 -10.70 -3.64
N ASP A 23 -0.51 -9.71 -4.20
CA ASP A 23 -0.66 -9.50 -5.63
C ASP A 23 0.66 -9.08 -6.32
N LEU A 24 1.60 -8.44 -5.59
CA LEU A 24 2.96 -8.17 -6.07
C LEU A 24 3.76 -9.48 -6.18
N ILE A 25 3.70 -10.33 -5.16
CA ILE A 25 4.40 -11.63 -5.14
C ILE A 25 3.87 -12.55 -6.22
N GLU A 26 2.55 -12.63 -6.37
CA GLU A 26 1.90 -13.42 -7.41
C GLU A 26 2.26 -12.91 -8.81
N SER A 27 2.24 -11.58 -9.02
CA SER A 27 2.67 -10.99 -10.28
C SER A 27 4.15 -11.26 -10.57
N ALA A 28 5.03 -11.15 -9.57
CA ALA A 28 6.46 -11.44 -9.73
C ALA A 28 6.70 -12.93 -10.06
N TYR A 29 5.94 -13.82 -9.42
CA TYR A 29 6.00 -15.26 -9.67
C TYR A 29 5.55 -15.62 -11.08
N LEU A 30 4.43 -15.03 -11.54
CA LEU A 30 3.92 -15.24 -12.89
C LEU A 30 4.90 -14.72 -13.94
N VAL A 31 5.53 -13.56 -13.71
CA VAL A 31 6.54 -13.02 -14.61
C VAL A 31 7.75 -13.92 -14.68
N MET A 32 8.30 -14.36 -13.56
CA MET A 32 9.46 -15.26 -13.58
C MET A 32 9.16 -16.62 -14.24
N ARG A 33 7.92 -17.09 -14.17
CA ARG A 33 7.55 -18.45 -14.63
C ARG A 33 7.00 -18.50 -16.05
N TYR A 34 6.33 -17.44 -16.52
CA TYR A 34 5.55 -17.47 -17.76
C TYR A 34 5.81 -16.31 -18.73
N GLU A 35 6.40 -15.20 -18.31
CA GLU A 35 6.66 -14.05 -19.19
C GLU A 35 8.16 -13.76 -19.36
N HIS A 36 8.56 -13.33 -20.56
CA HIS A 36 9.76 -12.52 -20.69
C HIS A 36 9.49 -11.15 -20.04
N PHE A 37 10.50 -10.51 -19.44
CA PHE A 37 10.38 -9.17 -18.83
C PHE A 37 9.87 -8.14 -19.84
N ASP A 38 8.55 -8.05 -19.99
CA ASP A 38 7.89 -7.14 -20.92
C ASP A 38 7.55 -5.83 -20.21
N ALA A 39 7.56 -4.73 -20.95
CA ALA A 39 7.43 -3.38 -20.41
C ALA A 39 6.11 -3.20 -19.63
N ARG A 40 5.04 -3.90 -20.05
CA ARG A 40 3.75 -3.92 -19.35
C ARG A 40 3.85 -4.59 -17.98
N SER A 41 4.55 -5.71 -17.91
CA SER A 41 4.67 -6.47 -16.67
C SER A 41 5.57 -5.79 -15.66
N SER A 42 6.68 -5.18 -16.12
CA SER A 42 7.51 -4.32 -15.27
C SER A 42 6.75 -3.09 -14.77
N GLY A 43 5.90 -2.48 -15.62
CA GLY A 43 5.07 -1.35 -15.22
C GLY A 43 4.04 -1.73 -14.16
N ASN A 44 3.45 -2.93 -14.26
CA ASN A 44 2.49 -3.44 -13.29
C ASN A 44 3.13 -3.69 -11.91
N ILE A 45 4.30 -4.34 -11.88
CA ILE A 45 5.07 -4.58 -10.65
C ILE A 45 5.49 -3.24 -10.02
N PHE A 46 5.97 -2.30 -10.84
CA PHE A 46 6.40 -0.99 -10.37
C PHE A 46 5.24 -0.17 -9.79
N GLY A 47 4.06 -0.20 -10.44
CA GLY A 47 2.85 0.45 -9.94
C GLY A 47 2.39 -0.10 -8.59
N LYS A 48 2.41 -1.44 -8.43
CA LYS A 48 2.10 -2.11 -7.15
C LYS A 48 3.11 -1.74 -6.06
N PHE A 49 4.39 -1.67 -6.39
CA PHE A 49 5.45 -1.26 -5.45
C PHE A 49 5.26 0.19 -4.97
N ILE A 50 5.02 1.14 -5.90
CA ILE A 50 4.73 2.53 -5.57
C ILE A 50 3.49 2.63 -4.67
N PHE A 51 2.43 1.89 -4.98
CA PHE A 51 1.21 1.89 -4.19
C PHE A 51 1.46 1.48 -2.73
N ILE A 52 2.28 0.45 -2.49
CA ILE A 52 2.67 0.02 -1.13
C ILE A 52 3.43 1.13 -0.41
N VAL A 53 4.40 1.77 -1.08
CA VAL A 53 5.20 2.87 -0.50
C VAL A 53 4.31 4.04 -0.10
N ILE A 54 3.41 4.47 -0.99
CA ILE A 54 2.46 5.56 -0.74
C ILE A 54 1.52 5.21 0.41
N SER A 55 0.99 3.99 0.43
CA SER A 55 0.11 3.49 1.50
C SER A 55 0.80 3.52 2.86
N CYS A 56 2.06 3.08 2.92
CA CYS A 56 2.87 3.14 4.15
C CYS A 56 3.08 4.58 4.63
N PHE A 57 3.39 5.49 3.69
CA PHE A 57 3.59 6.91 4.00
C PHE A 57 2.30 7.58 4.49
N ALA A 58 1.16 7.25 3.87
CA ALA A 58 -0.16 7.72 4.26
C ALA A 58 -0.53 7.24 5.67
N ILE A 59 -0.30 5.96 6.01
CA ILE A 59 -0.52 5.44 7.37
C ILE A 59 0.34 6.21 8.38
N ARG A 60 1.64 6.40 8.11
CA ARG A 60 2.54 7.18 8.97
C ARG A 60 2.09 8.63 9.14
N PHE A 61 1.63 9.26 8.07
CA PHE A 61 1.15 10.64 8.10
C PHE A 61 -0.11 10.77 8.97
N ILE A 62 -1.08 9.87 8.78
CA ILE A 62 -2.32 9.84 9.57
C ILE A 62 -2.02 9.61 11.06
N LEU A 63 -1.10 8.70 11.38
CA LEU A 63 -0.65 8.46 12.76
C LEU A 63 0.00 9.70 13.38
N LYS A 64 0.93 10.35 12.67
CA LYS A 64 1.61 11.57 13.15
C LYS A 64 0.63 12.72 13.36
N TRP A 65 -0.31 12.89 12.46
CA TRP A 65 -1.37 13.91 12.56
C TRP A 65 -2.26 13.70 13.77
N ASN A 66 -2.66 12.45 14.03
CA ASN A 66 -3.47 12.10 15.21
C ASN A 66 -2.71 12.27 16.53
N ARG A 67 -1.39 12.02 16.55
CA ARG A 67 -0.55 12.25 17.75
C ARG A 67 -0.39 13.73 18.09
N LYS A 68 -0.13 14.59 17.09
CA LYS A 68 -0.03 16.05 17.29
C LYS A 68 -1.30 16.67 17.87
N LYS A 69 -2.47 16.12 17.53
CA LYS A 69 -3.76 16.58 18.05
C LYS A 69 -4.08 16.14 19.49
N SER A 70 -3.29 15.24 20.07
CA SER A 70 -3.51 14.74 21.43
C SER A 70 -2.62 15.43 22.48
N THR A 71 -1.72 16.33 22.05
CA THR A 71 -0.74 17.05 22.88
C THR A 71 -0.95 18.57 22.87
N SER A 72 -2.04 19.04 22.26
CA SER A 72 -2.53 20.43 22.28
C SER A 72 -3.93 20.45 22.85
#